data_AF-A0A5R9DSV0-F1
#
_entry.id   AF-A0A5R9DSV0-F1
#
_cell.length_a   1.000
_cell.length_b   1.000
_cell.length_c   1.000
_cell.angle_alpha   90.00
_cell.angle_beta   90.00
_cell.angle_gamma   90.00
#
_symmetry.space_group_name_H-M   'P 1'
#
loop_
_entity.id
_entity.type
_entity.pdbx_description
1 polymer ?
#
loop_
_entity_poly.entity_id
_entity_poly.type
_entity_poly.pdbx_seq_one_letter_code
_entity_poly.pdbx_strand_id
1 'polypeptide(L)' 'MIQHNLAHILASDVHHIKHRPMNIQSAFERLEKEYGQETVQYFKDNARDIFNGDRVNIKKQIQPKKPRKKWFGLF' A
#
# COMPACT_ATOMS: atom_id res chain seq x y z
N MET A 1 -5.09 -2.97 3.11
CA MET A 1 -5.23 -1.76 2.26
C MET A 1 -4.61 -1.95 0.88
N ILE A 2 -3.33 -2.35 0.80
CA ILE A 2 -2.60 -2.55 -0.47
C ILE A 2 -3.31 -3.56 -1.40
N GLN A 3 -3.66 -4.75 -0.88
CA GLN A 3 -4.42 -5.77 -1.64
C GLN A 3 -5.76 -5.27 -2.20
N HIS A 4 -6.33 -4.22 -1.62
CA HIS A 4 -7.61 -3.64 -2.02
C HIS A 4 -7.46 -2.34 -2.83
N ASN A 5 -6.23 -1.98 -3.24
CA ASN A 5 -5.92 -0.72 -3.92
C ASN A 5 -6.35 0.54 -3.14
N LEU A 6 -6.27 0.51 -1.81
CA LEU A 6 -6.64 1.64 -0.93
C LEU A 6 -5.45 2.47 -0.45
N ALA A 7 -4.22 2.04 -0.77
CA ALA A 7 -3.00 2.75 -0.40
C ALA A 7 -2.22 3.08 -1.68
N HIS A 8 -1.76 4.33 -1.79
CA HIS A 8 -1.13 4.86 -2.99
C HIS A 8 0.26 5.46 -2.72
N ILE A 9 0.60 5.69 -1.45
CA ILE A 9 1.85 6.28 -0.99
C ILE A 9 2.36 5.44 0.19
N LEU A 10 3.67 5.22 0.24
CA LEU A 10 4.37 4.60 1.35
C LEU A 10 5.40 5.59 1.87
N ALA A 11 5.33 5.91 3.16
CA ALA A 11 6.23 6.86 3.81
C ALA A 11 6.79 6.25 5.10
N SER A 12 7.99 6.68 5.49
CA SER A 12 8.68 6.16 6.67
C SER A 12 8.20 6.76 7.98
N ASP A 13 7.62 7.96 7.91
CA ASP A 13 7.15 8.74 9.05
C ASP A 13 8.21 8.84 10.17
N VAL A 14 9.49 8.99 9.76
CA VAL A 14 10.65 9.04 10.65
C VAL A 14 10.68 10.34 11.43
N HIS A 15 10.86 10.22 12.73
CA HIS A 15 10.97 11.35 13.64
C HIS A 15 12.11 11.21 14.66
N HIS A 16 12.63 10.00 14.89
CA HIS A 16 13.69 9.76 15.87
C HIS A 16 14.48 8.48 15.60
N ILE A 17 15.80 8.51 15.79
CA ILE A 17 16.70 7.39 15.47
C ILE A 17 16.40 6.13 16.31
N LYS A 18 15.98 6.28 17.57
CA LYS A 18 15.71 5.12 18.47
C LYS A 18 14.26 4.66 18.51
N HIS A 19 13.30 5.58 18.42
CA HIS A 19 11.88 5.29 18.72
C HIS A 19 11.02 5.24 17.46
N ARG A 20 11.44 5.95 16.40
CA ARG A 20 10.76 6.01 15.10
C ARG A 20 11.79 6.02 13.95
N PRO A 21 12.61 4.95 13.84
CA PRO A 21 13.76 4.89 12.95
C PRO A 21 13.36 4.77 11.47
N MET A 22 14.34 5.00 10.60
CA MET A 22 14.18 4.81 9.15
C MET A 22 14.11 3.32 8.79
N ASN A 23 12.93 2.87 8.37
CA ASN A 23 12.66 1.50 7.96
C ASN A 23 12.16 1.40 6.51
N ILE A 24 12.42 2.42 5.68
CA ILE A 24 11.81 2.50 4.35
C ILE A 24 12.33 1.42 3.39
N GLN A 25 13.62 1.05 3.50
CA GLN A 25 14.22 0.01 2.67
C GLN A 25 13.60 -1.36 2.97
N SER A 26 13.56 -1.76 4.24
CA SER A 26 12.97 -3.03 4.65
C SER A 26 11.46 -3.09 4.35
N ALA A 27 10.76 -1.96 4.42
CA ALA A 27 9.38 -1.87 3.99
C ALA A 27 9.20 -2.15 2.49
N PHE A 28 10.09 -1.62 1.62
CA PHE A 28 10.04 -1.90 0.19
C PHE A 28 10.45 -3.33 -0.16
N GLU A 29 11.45 -3.92 0.51
CA GLU A 29 11.82 -5.32 0.34
C GLU A 29 10.65 -6.26 0.71
N ARG A 30 9.95 -5.94 1.79
CA ARG A 30 8.74 -6.68 2.19
C ARG A 30 7.59 -6.49 1.19
N LEU A 31 7.41 -5.27 0.69
CA LEU A 31 6.39 -4.94 -0.30
C LEU A 31 6.60 -5.72 -1.60
N GLU A 32 7.85 -5.83 -2.07
CA GLU A 32 8.22 -6.63 -3.23
C GLU A 32 7.89 -8.10 -3.02
N LYS A 33 8.29 -8.65 -1.87
CA LYS A 33 8.06 -10.06 -1.53
C LYS A 33 6.57 -10.42 -1.45
N GLU A 34 5.73 -9.53 -0.92
CA GLU A 34 4.30 -9.81 -0.71
C GLU A 34 3.42 -9.43 -1.93
N TYR A 35 3.78 -8.40 -2.69
CA TYR A 35 2.92 -7.81 -3.73
C TYR A 35 3.61 -7.62 -5.10
N GLY A 36 4.86 -8.05 -5.24
CA GLY A 36 5.63 -7.99 -6.48
C GLY A 36 6.25 -6.64 -6.80
N GLN A 37 7.19 -6.66 -7.74
CA GLN A 37 7.98 -5.49 -8.13
C GLN A 37 7.14 -4.37 -8.76
N GLU A 38 6.07 -4.70 -9.49
CA GLU A 38 5.15 -3.70 -10.06
C GLU A 38 4.49 -2.85 -8.97
N THR A 39 4.18 -3.46 -7.82
CA THR A 39 3.62 -2.73 -6.69
C THR A 39 4.65 -1.78 -6.10
N VAL A 40 5.91 -2.22 -5.93
CA VAL A 40 7.01 -1.34 -5.50
C VAL A 40 7.16 -0.14 -6.43
N GLN A 41 7.19 -0.39 -7.74
CA GLN A 41 7.34 0.67 -8.74
C GLN A 41 6.18 1.66 -8.68
N TYR A 42 4.94 1.17 -8.54
CA TYR A 42 3.75 2.00 -8.37
C TYR A 42 3.86 2.98 -7.19
N PHE A 43 4.34 2.51 -6.03
CA PHE A 43 4.52 3.39 -4.86
C PHE A 43 5.67 4.39 -5.05
N LYS A 44 6.77 4.00 -5.71
CA LYS A 44 7.90 4.88 -6.02
C LYS A 44 7.53 5.96 -7.04
N ASP A 45 6.80 5.58 -8.09
CA ASP A 45 6.32 6.50 -9.12
C ASP A 45 5.38 7.54 -8.51
N ASN A 46 4.38 7.11 -7.74
CA ASN A 46 3.48 8.04 -7.09
C ASN A 46 4.21 9.01 -6.14
N ALA A 47 5.25 8.57 -5.42
CA ALA A 47 6.05 9.45 -4.57
C ALA A 47 6.81 10.50 -5.41
N ARG A 48 7.41 10.08 -6.54
CA ARG A 48 8.07 11.00 -7.49
C ARG A 48 7.08 11.98 -8.09
N ASP A 49 5.92 11.51 -8.52
CA ASP A 49 4.90 12.33 -9.16
C ASP A 49 4.40 13.42 -8.17
N ILE A 50 4.16 13.06 -6.90
CA ILE A 50 3.83 14.04 -5.85
C ILE A 50 4.94 15.07 -5.68
N PHE A 51 6.20 14.64 -5.63
CA PHE A 51 7.33 15.53 -5.48
C PHE A 51 7.44 16.53 -6.64
N ASN A 52 7.14 16.08 -7.86
CA ASN A 52 7.16 16.90 -9.07
C ASN A 52 5.92 17.79 -9.25
N GLY A 53 4.83 17.54 -8.50
CA GLY A 53 3.53 18.16 -8.74
C GLY A 53 2.75 17.54 -9.91
N ASP A 54 3.15 16.35 -10.35
CA ASP A 54 2.48 15.58 -11.39
C ASP A 54 1.22 14.87 -10.85
N ARG A 55 0.39 14.37 -11.77
CA ARG A 55 -0.79 13.58 -11.41
C ARG A 55 -0.39 12.19 -10.96
N VAL A 56 -0.79 11.82 -9.74
CA VAL A 56 -0.60 10.46 -9.21
C VAL A 56 -1.49 9.43 -9.92
N ASN A 57 -0.97 8.22 -10.04
CA ASN A 57 -1.73 7.08 -10.54
C ASN A 57 -2.63 6.51 -9.41
N ILE A 58 -3.94 6.43 -9.65
CA ILE A 58 -4.91 5.86 -8.72
C ILE A 58 -5.48 4.56 -9.29
N LYS A 59 -5.12 3.43 -8.67
CA LYS A 59 -5.70 2.13 -9.00
C LYS A 59 -7.16 2.06 -8.54
N LYS A 60 -8.02 1.45 -9.36
CA LYS A 60 -9.43 1.22 -9.00
C LYS A 60 -9.50 0.32 -7.76
N GLN A 61 -10.28 0.74 -6.78
CA GLN A 61 -10.50 -0.02 -5.54
C GLN A 61 -11.03 -1.44 -5.83
N ILE A 62 -10.47 -2.43 -5.15
CA ILE A 62 -10.95 -3.81 -5.21
C ILE A 62 -11.85 -4.00 -4.00
N GLN A 63 -13.16 -4.07 -4.24
CA GLN A 63 -14.12 -4.30 -3.16
C GLN A 63 -13.86 -5.66 -2.51
N PRO A 64 -13.82 -5.75 -1.18
CA PRO A 64 -13.82 -7.04 -0.52
C PRO A 64 -15.10 -7.79 -0.90
N LYS A 65 -14.99 -9.10 -1.14
CA LYS A 65 -16.18 -9.94 -1.34
C LYS A 65 -17.08 -9.76 -0.13
N LYS A 66 -18.31 -9.28 -0.33
CA LYS A 66 -19.29 -9.21 0.77
C LYS A 66 -19.42 -10.62 1.35
N PRO A 67 -19.29 -10.80 2.67
CA PRO A 67 -19.56 -12.10 3.27
C PRO A 67 -20.96 -12.52 2.86
N ARG A 68 -21.12 -13.77 2.40
CA ARG A 68 -22.45 -14.31 2.14
C ARG A 68 -23.27 -14.14 3.41
N LYS A 69 -24.38 -13.42 3.34
CA LYS A 69 -25.33 -13.34 4.45
C LYS A 69 -25.78 -14.77 4.73
N LYS A 70 -25.44 -15.30 5.90
CA LYS A 70 -25.95 -16.60 6.37
C LYS A 70 -27.45 -16.43 6.59
N TRP A 71 -28.26 -16.88 5.66
CA TRP A 71 -29.69 -16.99 5.86
C TRP A 71 -29.92 -18.38 6.44
N PHE A 72 -30.25 -18.43 7.74
CA PHE A 72 -30.57 -19.63 8.54
C PHE A 72 -29.46 -20.47 9.18
N GLY A 73 -28.37 -19.87 9.66
CA GLY A 73 -27.57 -20.49 10.73
C GLY A 73 -26.96 -21.88 10.47
N LEU A 74 -26.91 -22.36 9.23
CA LEU A 74 -26.15 -23.55 8.84
C LEU A 74 -24.81 -23.11 8.25
N PHE A 75 -23.77 -23.38 9.05
CA PHE A 75 -22.31 -23.30 8.86
C PHE A 75 -21.77 -22.28 7.84
#